data_AF-A0A1I2CCI4-F1
#
_entry.id   AF-A0A1I2CCI4-F1
#
_cell.length_a   1.000
_cell.length_b   1.000
_cell.length_c   1.000
_cell.angle_alpha   90.00
_cell.angle_beta   90.00
_cell.angle_gamma   90.00
#
_symmetry.space_group_name_H-M   'P 1'
#
loop_
_entity.id
_entity.type
_entity.pdbx_description
1 polymer ?
#
loop_
_entity_poly.entity_id
_entity_poly.type
_entity_poly.pdbx_seq_one_letter_code
_entity_poly.pdbx_strand_id
1 'polypeptide(L)'
;MKKGIFPIVMAVLLTAGFYACDNSIDLSEKTDMQDQSKSKAIVLKERDPNSPLILSKKVADEPERKLKSGSRPFEKYLGRSFKMSTLPLADYKNFGGRVIEVEDYLKSNPNGSSTDRIGYTNTYSFAYTNFRKYVEKSEVQKKVKGGFKLDLGLFSIGAKKSMERTFSKTNVQEHNRVFGELHYLYMDSRYWLTTNSYDVEKIKKYLAKNFLEHLYNNTPSEFFETYGGFVMFDFIVGGKAMALYSGVYQGNESSETRGKKMETDINASYGKKASGDFGFGRGYSTGKELSNNFVDLRASVTTLGGMGAIINFSNPEKVSSININLTNWLSSLNNKNNHSIIEFSDDGLFPITEFIKEDNLKYAVEKGISSRYLVSKFREPVLVYAYEKDTNCELIFLVTRYEDAVILHYSEYKDENYTANILKKYTSKYKIRTEDRSGWWNSENPVPGDPSLALSAFHLGYVPDFNPEINPLDLVGDKMKKFIRNNVTYLISQNSAVKFAFSIHDDYILDTYAIRGWINNMPTTQLTDRELDKYTIVAL
;
A
#
# COMPACT_ATOMS: atom_id res chain seq x y z
N MET A 1 -61.11 -16.27 7.50
CA MET A 1 -60.95 -15.05 6.68
C MET A 1 -59.84 -14.20 7.28
N LYS A 2 -59.01 -13.62 6.41
CA LYS A 2 -57.89 -12.69 6.63
C LYS A 2 -56.52 -13.30 7.00
N LYS A 3 -55.65 -13.17 5.99
CA LYS A 3 -54.21 -13.39 5.92
C LYS A 3 -53.46 -12.38 6.80
N GLY A 4 -52.31 -12.81 7.32
CA GLY A 4 -51.24 -11.93 7.79
C GLY A 4 -49.91 -12.60 7.49
N ILE A 5 -49.25 -12.13 6.43
CA ILE A 5 -47.92 -12.55 5.96
C ILE A 5 -46.89 -11.95 6.93
N PHE A 6 -46.06 -12.79 7.55
CA PHE A 6 -44.87 -12.36 8.29
C PHE A 6 -43.64 -12.65 7.43
N PRO A 7 -42.80 -11.66 7.10
CA PRO A 7 -41.51 -11.94 6.47
C PRO A 7 -40.55 -12.46 7.54
N ILE A 8 -39.99 -13.64 7.31
CA ILE A 8 -38.84 -14.16 8.05
C ILE A 8 -37.65 -13.28 7.67
N VAL A 9 -37.36 -12.29 8.51
CA VAL A 9 -36.07 -11.59 8.48
C VAL A 9 -35.05 -12.57 9.02
N MET A 10 -34.32 -13.23 8.11
CA MET A 10 -33.09 -13.94 8.43
C MET A 10 -32.07 -12.91 8.92
N ALA A 11 -32.01 -12.72 10.23
CA ALA A 11 -30.88 -12.08 10.88
C ALA A 11 -29.69 -13.03 10.71
N VAL A 12 -28.90 -12.83 9.66
CA VAL A 12 -27.54 -13.33 9.58
C VAL A 12 -26.77 -12.62 10.68
N LEU A 13 -26.74 -13.26 11.86
CA LEU A 13 -25.77 -12.99 12.89
C LEU A 13 -24.40 -13.29 12.27
N LEU A 14 -23.78 -12.24 11.73
CA LEU A 14 -22.34 -12.14 11.53
C LEU A 14 -21.69 -12.32 12.90
N THR A 15 -21.52 -13.57 13.32
CA THR A 15 -20.51 -13.97 14.29
C THR A 15 -19.17 -13.79 13.60
N ALA A 16 -18.77 -12.53 13.42
CA ALA A 16 -17.37 -12.17 13.40
C ALA A 16 -16.84 -12.54 14.78
N GLY A 17 -16.39 -13.78 14.91
CA GLY A 17 -15.59 -14.22 16.03
C GLY A 17 -14.40 -13.28 16.10
N PHE A 18 -14.43 -12.37 17.09
CA PHE A 18 -13.29 -11.62 17.54
C PHE A 18 -12.27 -12.62 18.11
N TYR A 19 -11.54 -13.30 17.22
CA TYR A 19 -10.23 -13.83 17.57
C TYR A 19 -9.33 -12.62 17.75
N ALA A 20 -9.23 -12.18 19.00
CA ALA A 20 -8.09 -11.45 19.49
C ALA A 20 -6.89 -12.41 19.46
N CYS A 21 -6.29 -12.57 18.28
CA CYS A 21 -4.91 -12.99 18.17
C CYS A 21 -4.12 -11.80 17.63
N ASP A 22 -3.00 -11.54 18.27
CA ASP A 22 -1.88 -10.84 17.68
C ASP A 22 -1.70 -11.43 16.26
N ASN A 23 -2.00 -10.68 15.20
CA ASN A 23 -1.76 -11.16 13.83
C ASN A 23 -0.26 -11.12 13.48
N SER A 24 0.59 -11.44 14.46
CA SER A 24 1.74 -12.32 14.22
C SER A 24 1.20 -13.75 14.11
N ILE A 25 0.54 -14.08 13.00
CA ILE A 25 0.86 -15.39 12.42
C ILE A 25 2.33 -15.25 12.10
N ASP A 26 3.15 -15.93 12.89
CA ASP A 26 4.53 -15.56 13.13
C ASP A 26 5.29 -15.72 11.81
N LEU A 27 6.07 -14.71 11.44
CA LEU A 27 6.81 -14.69 10.18
C LEU A 27 7.85 -15.82 10.10
N SER A 28 8.28 -16.29 11.27
CA SER A 28 8.99 -17.56 11.47
C SER A 28 8.19 -18.73 10.89
N GLU A 29 6.91 -18.89 11.21
CA GLU A 29 6.07 -19.99 10.73
C GLU A 29 5.97 -20.04 9.20
N LYS A 30 5.72 -18.91 8.51
CA LYS A 30 5.64 -18.93 7.03
C LYS A 30 6.99 -19.17 6.34
N THR A 31 8.08 -18.66 6.92
CA THR A 31 9.43 -18.87 6.37
C THR A 31 9.91 -20.30 6.64
N ASP A 32 9.64 -20.83 7.83
CA ASP A 32 9.90 -22.20 8.23
C ASP A 32 9.07 -23.19 7.40
N MET A 33 7.81 -22.89 7.11
CA MET A 33 6.98 -23.71 6.20
C MET A 33 7.53 -23.74 4.77
N GLN A 34 8.04 -22.62 4.24
CA GLN A 34 8.66 -22.59 2.92
C GLN A 34 9.99 -23.38 2.88
N ASP A 35 10.83 -23.28 3.90
CA ASP A 35 12.09 -24.02 3.94
C ASP A 35 11.89 -25.51 4.27
N GLN A 36 10.87 -25.87 5.06
CA GLN A 36 10.41 -27.26 5.20
C GLN A 36 9.77 -27.80 3.92
N SER A 37 9.06 -26.98 3.14
CA SER A 37 8.51 -27.40 1.83
C SER A 37 9.60 -27.78 0.83
N LYS A 38 10.76 -27.10 0.87
CA LYS A 38 11.91 -27.40 0.01
C LYS A 38 12.57 -28.73 0.35
N SER A 39 12.57 -29.15 1.63
CA SER A 39 13.23 -30.40 2.05
C SER A 39 12.46 -31.66 1.64
N LYS A 40 11.16 -31.53 1.32
CA LYS A 40 10.28 -32.62 0.86
C LYS A 40 10.01 -32.60 -0.65
N ALA A 41 10.60 -31.68 -1.42
CA ALA A 41 10.38 -31.57 -2.85
C ALA A 41 11.24 -32.57 -3.64
N ILE A 42 10.64 -33.25 -4.63
CA ILE A 42 11.35 -34.13 -5.56
C ILE A 42 11.53 -33.37 -6.88
N VAL A 43 12.77 -33.21 -7.34
CA VAL A 43 13.03 -32.55 -8.62
C VAL A 43 12.64 -33.50 -9.76
N LEU A 44 11.65 -33.09 -10.56
CA LEU A 44 11.21 -33.83 -11.75
C LEU A 44 12.03 -33.46 -12.98
N LYS A 45 12.46 -32.19 -13.07
CA LYS A 45 13.24 -31.67 -14.19
C LYS A 45 14.05 -30.46 -13.74
N GLU A 46 15.34 -30.43 -14.05
CA GLU A 46 16.15 -29.24 -13.83
C GLU A 46 15.91 -28.19 -14.93
N ARG A 47 16.24 -26.93 -14.60
CA ARG A 47 16.22 -25.81 -15.56
C ARG A 47 17.08 -26.14 -16.78
N ASP A 48 16.64 -25.72 -17.97
CA ASP A 48 17.45 -25.80 -19.19
C ASP A 48 18.72 -24.95 -19.02
N PRO A 49 19.94 -25.54 -19.04
CA PRO A 49 21.18 -24.82 -18.80
C PRO A 49 21.48 -23.77 -19.87
N ASN A 50 20.80 -23.81 -21.02
CA ASN A 50 20.95 -22.82 -22.10
C ASN A 50 20.07 -21.58 -21.91
N SER A 51 19.21 -21.55 -20.88
CA SER A 51 18.34 -20.40 -20.58
C SER A 51 18.90 -19.63 -19.38
N PRO A 52 19.45 -18.41 -19.56
CA PRO A 52 20.08 -17.67 -18.46
C PRO A 52 19.04 -17.28 -17.39
N LEU A 53 19.41 -17.35 -16.12
CA LEU A 53 18.57 -16.93 -15.01
C LEU A 53 18.91 -15.50 -14.62
N ILE A 54 18.07 -14.55 -15.04
CA ILE A 54 18.17 -13.14 -14.69
C ILE A 54 16.89 -12.76 -13.96
N LEU A 55 16.96 -12.44 -12.67
CA LEU A 55 15.76 -12.17 -11.86
C LEU A 55 15.31 -10.69 -11.92
N SER A 56 16.27 -9.79 -12.13
CA SER A 56 16.04 -8.36 -12.27
C SER A 56 17.20 -7.68 -12.97
N LYS A 57 16.96 -6.47 -13.49
CA LYS A 57 18.02 -5.54 -13.90
C LYS A 57 18.27 -4.53 -12.79
N LYS A 58 19.52 -4.09 -12.67
CA LYS A 58 19.86 -2.98 -11.78
C LYS A 58 19.19 -1.71 -12.30
N VAL A 59 18.33 -1.11 -11.49
CA VAL A 59 17.78 0.21 -11.77
C VAL A 59 18.68 1.26 -11.13
N ALA A 60 19.02 2.30 -11.88
CA ALA A 60 19.76 3.42 -11.34
C ALA A 60 18.77 4.42 -10.73
N ASP A 61 19.05 4.89 -9.53
CA ASP A 61 18.37 6.06 -9.00
C ASP A 61 18.73 7.25 -9.89
N GLU A 62 17.75 7.81 -10.62
CA GLU A 62 17.99 9.13 -11.22
C GLU A 62 18.21 10.14 -10.09
N PRO A 63 19.26 10.97 -10.18
CA PRO A 63 19.42 12.06 -9.23
C PRO A 63 18.16 12.92 -9.29
N GLU A 64 17.50 13.10 -8.14
CA GLU A 64 16.38 14.02 -8.06
C GLU A 64 16.83 15.36 -8.64
N ARG A 65 16.20 15.81 -9.74
CA ARG A 65 16.39 17.18 -10.21
C ARG A 65 16.08 18.07 -9.02
N LYS A 66 17.10 18.76 -8.51
CA LYS A 66 16.95 19.67 -7.37
C LYS A 66 15.74 20.54 -7.65
N LEU A 67 14.72 20.35 -6.83
CA LEU A 67 13.45 21.04 -6.88
C LEU A 67 13.64 22.50 -6.43
N LYS A 68 14.49 23.27 -7.11
CA LYS A 68 14.73 24.69 -6.82
C LYS A 68 14.53 25.53 -8.08
N SER A 69 13.76 26.60 -7.90
CA SER A 69 13.51 27.72 -8.81
C SER A 69 12.42 27.55 -9.87
N GLY A 70 11.39 28.41 -9.78
CA GLY A 70 10.26 28.55 -10.71
C GLY A 70 9.13 29.36 -10.05
N SER A 71 8.22 29.95 -10.83
CA SER A 71 7.10 30.79 -10.32
C SER A 71 6.01 29.99 -9.58
N ARG A 72 5.92 28.67 -9.80
CA ARG A 72 5.00 27.73 -9.13
C ARG A 72 5.76 26.54 -8.56
N PRO A 73 6.50 26.71 -7.45
CA PRO A 73 7.42 25.68 -6.97
C PRO A 73 6.73 24.42 -6.43
N PHE A 74 5.42 24.44 -6.17
CA PHE A 74 4.72 23.31 -5.57
C PHE A 74 4.03 22.38 -6.59
N GLU A 75 3.67 22.87 -7.77
CA GLU A 75 2.97 22.09 -8.81
C GLU A 75 3.71 20.81 -9.20
N LYS A 76 5.04 20.84 -9.18
CA LYS A 76 5.95 19.70 -9.41
C LYS A 76 5.90 18.58 -8.37
N TYR A 77 5.20 18.77 -7.25
CA TYR A 77 4.95 17.71 -6.25
C TYR A 77 3.69 16.90 -6.57
N LEU A 78 2.82 17.40 -7.45
CA LEU A 78 1.71 16.60 -7.97
C LEU A 78 2.27 15.38 -8.70
N GLY A 79 1.58 14.25 -8.60
CA GLY A 79 1.98 13.00 -9.25
C GLY A 79 3.21 12.32 -8.65
N ARG A 80 3.74 12.80 -7.51
CA ARG A 80 4.77 12.09 -6.73
C ARG A 80 4.16 11.13 -5.74
N SER A 81 4.90 10.09 -5.42
CA SER A 81 4.44 9.07 -4.48
C SER A 81 4.49 9.56 -3.02
N PHE A 82 3.73 8.88 -2.17
CA PHE A 82 3.57 9.18 -0.75
C PHE A 82 3.61 7.90 0.09
N LYS A 83 4.52 7.87 1.07
CA LYS A 83 4.88 6.67 1.83
C LYS A 83 4.20 6.53 3.19
N MET A 84 3.75 7.64 3.79
CA MET A 84 3.24 7.65 5.16
C MET A 84 4.16 6.95 6.19
N SER A 85 5.43 7.31 6.21
CA SER A 85 6.42 6.68 7.10
C SER A 85 6.46 7.28 8.51
N THR A 86 6.08 8.56 8.63
CA THR A 86 6.21 9.36 9.85
C THR A 86 5.16 10.48 9.94
N LEU A 87 5.00 11.06 11.12
CA LEU A 87 4.29 12.32 11.34
C LEU A 87 5.28 13.49 11.39
N PRO A 88 4.87 14.71 10.95
CA PRO A 88 3.59 15.03 10.31
C PRO A 88 3.40 14.38 8.94
N LEU A 89 2.14 14.10 8.54
CA LEU A 89 1.84 13.47 7.24
C LEU A 89 2.51 14.21 6.08
N ALA A 90 2.36 15.53 6.02
CA ALA A 90 2.88 16.37 4.96
C ALA A 90 4.39 16.71 5.07
N ASP A 91 5.14 16.07 5.97
CA ASP A 91 6.59 16.19 6.00
C ASP A 91 7.18 15.61 4.69
N TYR A 92 8.15 16.31 4.11
CA TYR A 92 8.82 15.90 2.88
C TYR A 92 9.47 14.52 2.99
N LYS A 93 9.81 14.06 4.20
CA LYS A 93 10.30 12.69 4.46
C LYS A 93 9.32 11.61 4.00
N ASN A 94 8.03 11.93 3.89
CA ASN A 94 7.01 11.02 3.39
C ASN A 94 6.82 11.10 1.86
N PHE A 95 7.46 12.04 1.18
CA PHE A 95 7.35 12.19 -0.27
C PHE A 95 8.37 11.27 -0.95
N GLY A 96 7.92 10.54 -1.97
CA GLY A 96 8.78 9.66 -2.75
C GLY A 96 9.01 10.18 -4.17
N GLY A 97 9.38 9.23 -5.04
CA GLY A 97 9.71 9.49 -6.43
C GLY A 97 8.52 9.94 -7.27
N ARG A 98 8.81 10.40 -8.49
CA ARG A 98 7.78 10.70 -9.50
C ARG A 98 7.09 9.40 -9.92
N VAL A 99 5.77 9.37 -9.85
CA VAL A 99 4.95 8.29 -10.44
C VAL A 99 4.45 8.74 -11.81
N ILE A 100 4.11 10.02 -11.93
CA ILE A 100 3.62 10.65 -13.15
C ILE A 100 4.60 11.74 -13.59
N GLU A 101 4.91 11.79 -14.89
CA GLU A 101 5.59 12.92 -15.53
C GLU A 101 4.61 14.07 -15.75
N VAL A 102 4.26 14.76 -14.65
CA VAL A 102 3.23 15.80 -14.65
C VAL A 102 3.54 16.92 -15.63
N GLU A 103 4.81 17.28 -15.80
CA GLU A 103 5.20 18.30 -16.79
C GLU A 103 4.83 17.90 -18.22
N ASP A 104 5.00 16.64 -18.61
CA ASP A 104 4.65 16.15 -19.94
C ASP A 104 3.13 15.99 -20.11
N TYR A 105 2.43 15.57 -19.06
CA TYR A 105 0.97 15.54 -19.02
C TYR A 105 0.38 16.94 -19.26
N LEU A 106 0.89 17.95 -18.56
CA LEU A 106 0.38 19.33 -18.62
C LEU A 106 0.71 20.02 -19.95
N LYS A 107 1.79 19.66 -20.65
CA LYS A 107 2.05 20.13 -22.03
C LYS A 107 0.89 19.75 -22.98
N SER A 108 0.32 18.56 -22.80
CA SER A 108 -0.79 18.05 -23.62
C SER A 108 -2.16 18.42 -23.06
N ASN A 109 -2.24 18.76 -21.77
CA ASN A 109 -3.47 19.10 -21.05
C ASN A 109 -3.24 20.34 -20.19
N PRO A 110 -3.18 21.56 -20.77
CA PRO A 110 -2.80 22.77 -20.04
C PRO A 110 -3.73 23.15 -18.87
N ASN A 111 -4.96 22.65 -18.87
CA ASN A 111 -5.95 22.84 -17.80
C ASN A 111 -6.04 21.61 -16.86
N GLY A 112 -5.09 20.67 -16.94
CA GLY A 112 -5.07 19.44 -16.15
C GLY A 112 -4.62 19.63 -14.69
N SER A 113 -4.22 20.85 -14.33
CA SER A 113 -3.92 21.26 -12.96
C SER A 113 -4.64 22.56 -12.63
N SER A 114 -4.77 22.86 -11.35
CA SER A 114 -5.33 24.12 -10.87
C SER A 114 -4.69 24.53 -9.56
N THR A 115 -4.79 25.83 -9.26
CA THR A 115 -4.23 26.42 -8.05
C THR A 115 -5.11 27.57 -7.60
N ASP A 116 -5.56 27.50 -6.35
CA ASP A 116 -6.40 28.52 -5.74
C ASP A 116 -5.75 29.05 -4.47
N ARG A 117 -5.83 30.37 -4.29
CA ARG A 117 -5.56 30.99 -2.99
C ARG A 117 -6.76 30.76 -2.08
N ILE A 118 -6.50 30.27 -0.88
CA ILE A 118 -7.52 30.05 0.16
C ILE A 118 -7.37 31.06 1.30
N GLY A 119 -6.16 31.29 1.81
CA GLY A 119 -5.82 32.43 2.67
C GLY A 119 -6.51 32.49 4.05
N TYR A 120 -6.61 31.38 4.76
CA TYR A 120 -7.15 31.34 6.13
C TYR A 120 -6.37 30.40 7.06
N THR A 121 -6.65 30.48 8.36
CA THR A 121 -6.07 29.56 9.35
C THR A 121 -7.09 28.53 9.78
N ASN A 122 -6.68 27.27 9.94
CA ASN A 122 -7.51 26.21 10.50
C ASN A 122 -6.79 25.56 11.69
N THR A 123 -7.55 25.16 12.70
CA THR A 123 -7.01 24.42 13.84
C THR A 123 -7.93 23.26 14.17
N TYR A 124 -7.37 22.08 14.35
CA TYR A 124 -8.11 20.91 14.80
C TYR A 124 -7.23 20.02 15.67
N SER A 125 -7.88 19.23 16.52
CA SER A 125 -7.24 18.25 17.39
C SER A 125 -8.09 17.01 17.48
N PHE A 126 -7.47 15.88 17.78
CA PHE A 126 -8.17 14.64 18.06
C PHE A 126 -7.36 13.82 19.08
N ALA A 127 -8.06 12.96 19.81
CA ALA A 127 -7.44 12.02 20.73
C ALA A 127 -7.77 10.55 20.38
N TYR A 128 -6.85 9.66 20.76
CA TYR A 128 -7.01 8.22 20.58
C TYR A 128 -6.36 7.45 21.72
N THR A 129 -6.98 6.36 22.14
CA THR A 129 -6.51 5.52 23.26
C THR A 129 -5.65 4.35 22.82
N ASN A 130 -5.58 4.09 21.52
CA ASN A 130 -4.69 3.12 20.90
C ASN A 130 -4.56 3.41 19.41
N PHE A 131 -3.51 2.87 18.78
CA PHE A 131 -3.22 3.15 17.38
C PHE A 131 -4.20 2.52 16.40
N ARG A 132 -5.01 1.51 16.77
CA ARG A 132 -6.06 0.98 15.88
C ARG A 132 -7.14 2.02 15.60
N LYS A 133 -7.41 2.91 16.56
CA LYS A 133 -8.36 4.03 16.41
C LYS A 133 -7.78 5.23 15.66
N TYR A 134 -6.49 5.21 15.32
CA TYR A 134 -5.83 6.35 14.68
C TYR A 134 -6.47 6.70 13.33
N VAL A 135 -6.70 5.70 12.47
CA VAL A 135 -7.28 5.90 11.14
C VAL A 135 -8.64 6.57 11.19
N GLU A 136 -9.50 6.13 12.13
CA GLU A 136 -10.82 6.71 12.38
C GLU A 136 -10.71 8.15 12.90
N LYS A 137 -9.95 8.36 13.99
CA LYS A 137 -9.90 9.65 14.70
C LYS A 137 -9.14 10.75 13.95
N SER A 138 -8.14 10.38 13.13
CA SER A 138 -7.40 11.33 12.27
C SER A 138 -8.15 11.70 10.98
N GLU A 139 -9.27 11.02 10.71
CA GLU A 139 -10.06 11.14 9.47
C GLU A 139 -9.27 10.91 8.18
N VAL A 140 -8.14 10.19 8.25
CA VAL A 140 -7.27 10.00 7.09
C VAL A 140 -7.92 9.22 5.95
N GLN A 141 -8.97 8.45 6.25
CA GLN A 141 -9.83 7.80 5.25
C GLN A 141 -10.43 8.80 4.25
N LYS A 142 -10.75 10.04 4.68
CA LYS A 142 -11.29 11.07 3.79
C LYS A 142 -10.24 11.63 2.83
N LYS A 143 -8.97 11.64 3.25
CA LYS A 143 -7.83 12.14 2.45
C LYS A 143 -7.44 11.18 1.32
N VAL A 144 -7.79 9.90 1.45
CA VAL A 144 -7.45 8.86 0.48
C VAL A 144 -8.63 8.63 -0.46
N LYS A 145 -8.39 8.67 -1.77
CA LYS A 145 -9.40 8.36 -2.78
C LYS A 145 -9.93 6.94 -2.59
N GLY A 146 -11.23 6.82 -2.31
CA GLY A 146 -11.84 5.52 -2.01
C GLY A 146 -11.41 4.92 -0.66
N GLY A 147 -10.82 5.72 0.23
CA GLY A 147 -10.19 5.27 1.49
C GLY A 147 -11.10 4.48 2.43
N PHE A 148 -12.42 4.67 2.37
CA PHE A 148 -13.38 3.87 3.13
C PHE A 148 -13.42 2.39 2.75
N LYS A 149 -12.88 2.02 1.59
CA LYS A 149 -12.80 0.63 1.09
C LYS A 149 -11.44 -0.02 1.35
N LEU A 150 -10.47 0.72 1.88
CA LEU A 150 -9.09 0.27 2.05
C LEU A 150 -8.76 0.03 3.52
N ASP A 151 -7.96 -1.01 3.77
CA ASP A 151 -7.32 -1.20 5.08
C ASP A 151 -6.08 -0.30 5.18
N LEU A 152 -6.25 0.85 5.83
CA LEU A 152 -5.21 1.89 5.96
C LEU A 152 -4.29 1.66 7.18
N GLY A 153 -4.01 0.42 7.55
CA GLY A 153 -3.18 0.04 8.70
C GLY A 153 -1.81 0.73 8.75
N LEU A 154 -1.21 1.05 7.60
CA LEU A 154 0.07 1.77 7.48
C LEU A 154 0.05 3.11 8.23
N PHE A 155 -1.07 3.85 8.21
CA PHE A 155 -1.17 5.14 8.89
C PHE A 155 -1.05 4.98 10.41
N SER A 156 -1.67 3.95 10.97
CA SER A 156 -1.56 3.59 12.39
C SER A 156 -0.12 3.23 12.79
N ILE A 157 0.60 2.49 11.93
CA ILE A 157 2.01 2.14 12.17
C ILE A 157 2.92 3.38 12.09
N GLY A 158 2.72 4.24 11.09
CA GLY A 158 3.47 5.49 10.95
C GLY A 158 3.28 6.42 12.16
N ALA A 159 2.04 6.55 12.63
CA ALA A 159 1.71 7.29 13.85
C ALA A 159 2.38 6.68 15.09
N LYS A 160 2.32 5.36 15.26
CA LYS A 160 2.98 4.65 16.35
C LYS A 160 4.48 4.87 16.36
N LYS A 161 5.17 4.66 15.23
CA LYS A 161 6.60 4.89 15.09
C LYS A 161 6.99 6.32 15.45
N SER A 162 6.19 7.29 15.06
CA SER A 162 6.42 8.71 15.36
C SER A 162 6.28 9.00 16.85
N MET A 163 5.24 8.43 17.48
CA MET A 163 5.02 8.56 18.92
C MET A 163 6.13 7.89 19.73
N GLU A 164 6.59 6.70 19.32
CA GLU A 164 7.70 5.97 19.98
C GLU A 164 9.04 6.70 19.83
N ARG A 165 9.32 7.29 18.66
CA ARG A 165 10.52 8.14 18.46
C ARG A 165 10.48 9.40 19.32
N THR A 166 9.30 9.96 19.55
CA THR A 166 9.11 11.20 20.30
C THR A 166 9.13 10.96 21.81
N PHE A 167 8.33 10.01 22.30
CA PHE A 167 8.12 9.79 23.74
C PHE A 167 8.84 8.58 24.32
N SER A 168 9.61 7.83 23.52
CA SER A 168 10.17 6.50 23.79
C SER A 168 9.15 5.36 23.70
N LYS A 169 9.63 4.19 23.26
CA LYS A 169 8.83 2.95 23.15
C LYS A 169 8.23 2.53 24.50
N THR A 170 9.03 2.59 25.58
CA THR A 170 8.59 2.21 26.93
C THR A 170 7.39 3.03 27.38
N ASN A 171 7.43 4.35 27.19
CA ASN A 171 6.31 5.22 27.56
C ASN A 171 5.09 4.95 26.70
N VAL A 172 5.25 4.80 25.38
CA VAL A 172 4.11 4.57 24.46
C VAL A 172 3.39 3.25 24.74
N GLN A 173 4.10 2.25 25.28
CA GLN A 173 3.54 0.93 25.61
C GLN A 173 2.93 0.86 27.03
N GLU A 174 3.05 1.91 27.84
CA GLU A 174 2.47 1.98 29.17
C GLU A 174 0.94 1.86 29.16
N HIS A 175 0.39 1.20 30.18
CA HIS A 175 -1.06 1.02 30.31
C HIS A 175 -1.79 2.35 30.59
N ASN A 176 -3.10 2.40 30.32
CA ASN A 176 -3.96 3.58 30.54
C ASN A 176 -3.53 4.87 29.82
N ARG A 177 -2.70 4.74 28.80
CA ARG A 177 -2.22 5.87 28.03
C ARG A 177 -3.25 6.37 27.03
N VAL A 178 -3.30 7.69 26.89
CA VAL A 178 -4.08 8.39 25.87
C VAL A 178 -3.11 9.24 25.07
N PHE A 179 -3.35 9.28 23.77
CA PHE A 179 -2.57 10.05 22.82
C PHE A 179 -3.46 11.13 22.22
N GLY A 180 -2.85 12.20 21.72
CA GLY A 180 -3.58 13.17 20.93
C GLY A 180 -2.67 13.97 20.02
N GLU A 181 -3.27 14.60 19.04
CA GLU A 181 -2.60 15.46 18.09
C GLU A 181 -3.33 16.79 18.00
N LEU A 182 -2.55 17.86 17.85
CA LEU A 182 -3.02 19.19 17.55
C LEU A 182 -2.34 19.67 16.28
N HIS A 183 -3.14 20.22 15.37
CA HIS A 183 -2.66 20.80 14.14
C HIS A 183 -3.16 22.24 14.04
N TYR A 184 -2.21 23.17 13.95
CA TYR A 184 -2.44 24.55 13.57
C TYR A 184 -1.94 24.75 12.14
N LEU A 185 -2.83 25.15 11.24
CA LEU A 185 -2.56 25.32 9.82
C LEU A 185 -2.72 26.80 9.43
N TYR A 186 -1.67 27.39 8.90
CA TYR A 186 -1.74 28.61 8.09
C TYR A 186 -1.85 28.19 6.63
N MET A 187 -3.04 28.33 6.02
CA MET A 187 -3.33 27.78 4.70
C MET A 187 -3.31 28.92 3.66
N ASP A 188 -2.30 28.95 2.79
CA ASP A 188 -2.17 29.99 1.75
C ASP A 188 -2.87 29.59 0.46
N SER A 189 -2.49 28.43 -0.10
CA SER A 189 -2.94 27.99 -1.43
C SER A 189 -3.17 26.48 -1.49
N ARG A 190 -4.04 26.03 -2.40
CA ARG A 190 -4.29 24.63 -2.76
C ARG A 190 -3.78 24.36 -4.17
N TYR A 191 -3.18 23.19 -4.38
CA TYR A 191 -2.71 22.72 -5.70
C TYR A 191 -3.30 21.34 -5.97
N TRP A 192 -3.86 21.13 -7.17
CA TRP A 192 -4.42 19.83 -7.52
C TRP A 192 -4.37 19.51 -9.02
N LEU A 193 -4.41 18.22 -9.36
CA LEU A 193 -4.69 17.73 -10.70
C LEU A 193 -6.20 17.52 -10.89
N THR A 194 -6.71 17.71 -12.11
CA THR A 194 -8.09 17.33 -12.41
C THR A 194 -8.21 15.80 -12.45
N THR A 195 -9.25 15.26 -11.80
CA THR A 195 -9.33 13.83 -11.44
C THR A 195 -10.67 13.18 -11.77
N ASN A 196 -11.41 13.69 -12.76
CA ASN A 196 -12.53 12.92 -13.29
C ASN A 196 -12.01 11.63 -13.96
N SER A 197 -12.91 10.66 -14.21
CA SER A 197 -12.51 9.35 -14.76
C SER A 197 -11.76 9.45 -16.09
N TYR A 198 -12.10 10.44 -16.92
CA TYR A 198 -11.43 10.68 -18.20
C TYR A 198 -10.01 11.24 -18.01
N ASP A 199 -9.81 12.12 -17.04
CA ASP A 199 -8.50 12.71 -16.73
C ASP A 199 -7.54 11.67 -16.17
N VAL A 200 -8.01 10.81 -15.26
CA VAL A 200 -7.19 9.73 -14.69
C VAL A 200 -6.71 8.78 -15.78
N GLU A 201 -7.57 8.39 -16.72
CA GLU A 201 -7.20 7.55 -17.87
C GLU A 201 -6.17 8.21 -18.81
N LYS A 202 -6.18 9.55 -18.92
CA LYS A 202 -5.12 10.27 -19.64
C LYS A 202 -3.82 10.25 -18.86
N ILE A 203 -3.87 10.52 -17.55
CA ILE A 203 -2.70 10.59 -16.67
C ILE A 203 -1.93 9.27 -16.67
N LYS A 204 -2.61 8.12 -16.70
CA LYS A 204 -2.00 6.78 -16.82
C LYS A 204 -1.09 6.60 -18.04
N LYS A 205 -1.15 7.49 -19.05
CA LYS A 205 -0.26 7.46 -20.23
C LYS A 205 1.08 8.18 -20.00
N TYR A 206 1.21 8.89 -18.88
CA TYR A 206 2.38 9.70 -18.54
C TYR A 206 3.08 9.17 -17.29
N LEU A 207 3.12 7.84 -17.11
CA LEU A 207 3.86 7.23 -16.00
C LEU A 207 5.36 7.45 -16.19
N ALA A 208 6.04 7.79 -15.09
CA ALA A 208 7.47 8.00 -15.09
C ALA A 208 8.21 6.71 -15.45
N LYS A 209 9.24 6.82 -16.30
CA LYS A 209 10.03 5.68 -16.75
C LYS A 209 10.65 4.92 -15.57
N ASN A 210 11.25 5.62 -14.61
CA ASN A 210 11.85 5.00 -13.43
C ASN A 210 10.82 4.38 -12.49
N PHE A 211 9.58 4.88 -12.49
CA PHE A 211 8.50 4.24 -11.74
C PHE A 211 8.23 2.84 -12.30
N LEU A 212 8.10 2.72 -13.62
CA LEU A 212 7.92 1.43 -14.29
C LEU A 212 9.15 0.53 -14.13
N GLU A 213 10.37 1.07 -14.29
CA GLU A 213 11.60 0.28 -14.10
C GLU A 213 11.68 -0.29 -12.67
N HIS A 214 11.43 0.52 -11.64
CA HIS A 214 11.37 0.03 -10.26
C HIS A 214 10.21 -0.94 -10.03
N LEU A 215 9.02 -0.71 -10.61
CA LEU A 215 7.87 -1.60 -10.47
C LEU A 215 8.17 -3.03 -10.95
N TYR A 216 8.93 -3.18 -12.04
CA TYR A 216 9.21 -4.49 -12.65
C TYR A 216 10.58 -5.09 -12.29
N ASN A 217 11.49 -4.31 -11.70
CA ASN A 217 12.84 -4.76 -11.36
C ASN A 217 13.20 -4.68 -9.87
N ASN A 218 12.40 -4.05 -9.03
CA ASN A 218 12.56 -4.12 -7.59
C ASN A 218 11.64 -5.19 -7.01
N THR A 219 12.06 -5.81 -5.92
CA THR A 219 11.16 -6.70 -5.15
C THR A 219 9.97 -5.90 -4.62
N PRO A 220 8.83 -6.55 -4.33
CA PRO A 220 7.68 -5.86 -3.74
C PRO A 220 8.02 -5.04 -2.50
N SER A 221 8.89 -5.55 -1.62
CA SER A 221 9.36 -4.81 -0.45
C SER A 221 10.14 -3.54 -0.83
N GLU A 222 11.15 -3.66 -1.70
CA GLU A 222 11.98 -2.52 -2.13
C GLU A 222 11.15 -1.46 -2.88
N PHE A 223 10.23 -1.90 -3.74
CA PHE A 223 9.32 -0.98 -4.43
C PHE A 223 8.44 -0.21 -3.44
N PHE A 224 7.82 -0.91 -2.48
CA PHE A 224 6.94 -0.28 -1.51
C PHE A 224 7.71 0.65 -0.56
N GLU A 225 8.93 0.29 -0.15
CA GLU A 225 9.82 1.18 0.60
C GLU A 225 10.20 2.43 -0.20
N THR A 226 10.34 2.31 -1.52
CA THR A 226 10.75 3.39 -2.42
C THR A 226 9.61 4.33 -2.80
N TYR A 227 8.40 3.82 -3.03
CA TYR A 227 7.26 4.62 -3.50
C TYR A 227 6.14 4.76 -2.48
N GLY A 228 5.91 3.75 -1.64
CA GLY A 228 4.77 3.72 -0.73
C GLY A 228 3.47 3.32 -1.41
N GLY A 229 2.35 3.63 -0.77
CA GLY A 229 1.02 3.19 -1.21
C GLY A 229 0.19 4.21 -1.98
N PHE A 230 0.64 5.48 -2.06
CA PHE A 230 -0.20 6.56 -2.57
C PHE A 230 0.54 7.52 -3.50
N VAL A 231 -0.22 8.35 -4.21
CA VAL A 231 0.26 9.41 -5.09
C VAL A 231 -0.45 10.72 -4.72
N MET A 232 0.32 11.81 -4.63
CA MET A 232 -0.18 13.13 -4.25
C MET A 232 -0.86 13.81 -5.43
N PHE A 233 -2.14 14.09 -5.29
CA PHE A 233 -2.99 14.70 -6.33
C PHE A 233 -3.60 16.03 -5.89
N ASP A 234 -3.76 16.25 -4.59
CA ASP A 234 -4.35 17.46 -4.04
C ASP A 234 -3.79 17.77 -2.65
N PHE A 235 -3.18 18.93 -2.51
CA PHE A 235 -2.57 19.34 -1.25
C PHE A 235 -2.62 20.84 -1.02
N ILE A 236 -2.46 21.20 0.26
CA ILE A 236 -2.43 22.55 0.77
C ILE A 236 -1.01 22.97 1.08
N VAL A 237 -0.69 24.22 0.72
CA VAL A 237 0.58 24.88 0.95
C VAL A 237 0.43 26.02 1.94
N GLY A 238 1.41 26.17 2.84
CA GLY A 238 1.47 27.24 3.82
C GLY A 238 2.44 26.91 4.96
N GLY A 239 2.01 27.09 6.20
CA GLY A 239 2.76 26.69 7.40
C GLY A 239 1.93 25.83 8.35
N LYS A 240 2.55 24.84 8.99
CA LYS A 240 1.91 23.97 9.98
C LYS A 240 2.71 23.92 11.27
N ALA A 241 2.04 24.07 12.39
CA ALA A 241 2.58 23.66 13.68
C ALA A 241 1.78 22.46 14.17
N MET A 242 2.48 21.39 14.55
CA MET A 242 1.87 20.15 15.01
C MET A 242 2.43 19.80 16.38
N ALA A 243 1.55 19.43 17.31
CA ALA A 243 1.94 18.92 18.60
C ALA A 243 1.39 17.50 18.82
N LEU A 244 2.27 16.62 19.29
CA LEU A 244 1.90 15.30 19.78
C LEU A 244 1.74 15.35 21.29
N TYR A 245 0.71 14.69 21.80
CA TYR A 245 0.37 14.60 23.21
C TYR A 245 0.30 13.15 23.66
N SER A 246 0.64 12.96 24.92
CA SER A 246 0.91 11.65 25.45
C SER A 246 0.72 11.72 26.97
N GLY A 247 -0.34 11.09 27.47
CA GLY A 247 -0.76 11.22 28.86
C GLY A 247 -1.16 9.89 29.50
N VAL A 248 -0.72 9.66 30.74
CA VAL A 248 -1.19 8.54 31.58
C VAL A 248 -2.47 8.96 32.29
N TYR A 249 -3.60 8.32 31.94
CA TYR A 249 -4.90 8.68 32.49
C TYR A 249 -5.10 8.08 33.89
N GLN A 250 -5.59 8.90 34.83
CA GLN A 250 -5.92 8.47 36.18
C GLN A 250 -7.44 8.29 36.31
N GLY A 251 -7.91 7.06 36.09
CA GLY A 251 -9.33 6.72 36.23
C GLY A 251 -9.72 5.48 35.43
N ASN A 252 -10.98 5.06 35.61
CA ASN A 252 -11.56 3.84 35.02
C ASN A 252 -12.61 4.13 33.94
N GLU A 253 -12.69 5.37 33.47
CA GLU A 253 -13.67 5.82 32.49
C GLU A 253 -13.44 5.21 31.10
N SER A 254 -14.47 5.28 30.27
CA SER A 254 -14.46 4.76 28.90
C SER A 254 -13.39 5.45 28.03
N SER A 255 -12.94 4.76 26.98
CA SER A 255 -12.00 5.33 26.01
C SER A 255 -12.48 6.65 25.39
N GLU A 256 -13.78 6.79 25.18
CA GLU A 256 -14.37 8.01 24.61
C GLU A 256 -14.27 9.19 25.59
N THR A 257 -14.57 8.96 26.86
CA THR A 257 -14.41 9.98 27.91
C THR A 257 -12.95 10.38 28.06
N ARG A 258 -12.02 9.41 28.10
CA ARG A 258 -10.57 9.66 28.16
C ARG A 258 -10.09 10.52 27.00
N GLY A 259 -10.55 10.23 25.78
CA GLY A 259 -10.25 11.03 24.58
C GLY A 259 -10.74 12.47 24.71
N LYS A 260 -11.99 12.68 25.14
CA LYS A 260 -12.54 14.02 25.37
C LYS A 260 -11.75 14.82 26.41
N LYS A 261 -11.29 14.18 27.49
CA LYS A 261 -10.43 14.82 28.49
C LYS A 261 -9.06 15.22 27.91
N MET A 262 -8.46 14.38 27.08
CA MET A 262 -7.23 14.72 26.35
C MET A 262 -7.47 15.94 25.44
N GLU A 263 -8.56 15.99 24.69
CA GLU A 263 -8.89 17.13 23.84
C GLU A 263 -9.14 18.42 24.63
N THR A 264 -9.75 18.34 25.83
CA THR A 264 -9.83 19.48 26.76
C THR A 264 -8.43 20.01 27.10
N ASP A 265 -7.49 19.13 27.44
CA ASP A 265 -6.14 19.52 27.85
C ASP A 265 -5.32 20.06 26.68
N ILE A 266 -5.46 19.47 25.49
CA ILE A 266 -4.90 20.00 24.25
C ILE A 266 -5.39 21.43 24.04
N ASN A 267 -6.69 21.65 24.10
CA ASN A 267 -7.30 22.97 23.92
C ASN A 267 -6.86 24.01 24.94
N ALA A 268 -6.42 23.60 26.13
CA ALA A 268 -5.88 24.46 27.17
C ALA A 268 -4.37 24.71 27.06
N SER A 269 -3.69 24.14 26.06
CA SER A 269 -2.23 24.11 25.95
C SER A 269 -1.67 24.81 24.71
N TYR A 270 -2.47 25.60 24.00
CA TYR A 270 -2.00 26.46 22.91
C TYR A 270 -2.90 27.69 22.78
N GLY A 271 -2.44 28.68 22.03
CA GLY A 271 -3.31 29.76 21.59
C GLY A 271 -2.56 30.97 21.07
N LYS A 272 -3.31 32.05 20.89
CA LYS A 272 -2.80 33.35 20.52
C LYS A 272 -3.21 34.35 21.61
N LYS A 273 -2.23 35.00 22.22
CA LYS A 273 -2.46 36.06 23.22
C LYS A 273 -3.05 37.30 22.56
N ALA A 274 -3.69 38.15 23.37
CA ALA A 274 -4.13 39.47 22.94
C ALA A 274 -2.96 40.35 22.44
N SER A 275 -1.74 40.14 22.94
CA SER A 275 -0.51 40.79 22.44
C SER A 275 -0.15 40.39 21.00
N GLY A 276 -0.81 39.39 20.43
CA GLY A 276 -0.48 38.82 19.13
C GLY A 276 0.46 37.62 19.20
N ASP A 277 1.02 37.31 20.38
CA ASP A 277 1.93 36.19 20.54
C ASP A 277 1.24 34.85 20.31
N PHE A 278 1.86 33.97 19.55
CA PHE A 278 1.35 32.63 19.25
C PHE A 278 2.32 31.57 19.75
N GLY A 279 1.80 30.49 20.35
CA GLY A 279 2.65 29.44 20.86
C GLY A 279 1.92 28.26 21.49
N PHE A 280 2.72 27.30 21.93
CA PHE A 280 2.29 26.13 22.70
C PHE A 280 2.73 26.28 24.15
N GLY A 281 1.84 25.96 25.07
CA GLY A 281 1.98 26.18 26.49
C GLY A 281 0.78 26.89 27.09
N ARG A 282 0.56 26.68 28.39
CA ARG A 282 -0.55 27.30 29.13
C ARG A 282 -0.52 28.83 29.09
N GLY A 283 0.68 29.42 28.99
CA GLY A 283 0.83 30.86 28.86
C GLY A 283 0.15 31.45 27.62
N TYR A 284 -0.10 30.66 26.57
CA TYR A 284 -0.73 31.13 25.33
C TYR A 284 -2.23 30.84 25.26
N SER A 285 -2.79 30.04 26.17
CA SER A 285 -4.20 29.67 26.12
C SER A 285 -5.10 30.76 26.72
N THR A 286 -6.30 30.91 26.17
CA THR A 286 -7.26 31.95 26.57
C THR A 286 -8.14 31.46 27.73
N GLY A 287 -7.55 31.23 28.90
CA GLY A 287 -8.30 30.96 30.14
C GLY A 287 -8.96 29.58 30.23
N LYS A 288 -8.55 28.62 29.40
CA LYS A 288 -9.01 27.22 29.50
C LYS A 288 -8.20 26.48 30.57
N GLU A 289 -8.90 25.75 31.43
CA GLU A 289 -8.26 24.94 32.47
C GLU A 289 -7.94 23.53 31.98
N LEU A 290 -6.89 22.95 32.57
CA LEU A 290 -6.61 21.53 32.42
C LEU A 290 -7.67 20.72 33.17
N SER A 291 -8.01 19.59 32.61
CA SER A 291 -8.95 18.63 33.18
C SER A 291 -8.39 17.94 34.44
N ASN A 292 -7.07 17.97 34.65
CA ASN A 292 -6.34 17.35 35.77
C ASN A 292 -6.55 15.82 35.88
N ASN A 293 -6.88 15.15 34.79
CA ASN A 293 -7.11 13.69 34.75
C ASN A 293 -5.87 12.88 34.31
N PHE A 294 -4.72 13.53 34.12
CA PHE A 294 -3.50 12.89 33.65
C PHE A 294 -2.34 13.14 34.61
N VAL A 295 -1.68 12.06 35.04
CA VAL A 295 -0.55 12.14 35.99
C VAL A 295 0.77 12.54 35.32
N ASP A 296 0.97 12.16 34.07
CA ASP A 296 2.11 12.59 33.25
C ASP A 296 1.65 12.93 31.84
N LEU A 297 1.08 14.13 31.67
CA LEU A 297 0.71 14.66 30.36
C LEU A 297 1.87 15.46 29.77
N ARG A 298 2.42 14.94 28.66
CA ARG A 298 3.52 15.56 27.93
C ARG A 298 3.14 15.92 26.51
N ALA A 299 3.78 16.95 25.99
CA ALA A 299 3.65 17.41 24.62
C ALA A 299 5.03 17.59 23.96
N SER A 300 5.05 17.46 22.64
CA SER A 300 6.21 17.74 21.80
C SER A 300 5.73 18.39 20.49
N VAL A 301 6.45 19.41 20.02
CA VAL A 301 6.02 20.27 18.91
C VAL A 301 7.01 20.20 17.75
N THR A 302 6.48 20.25 16.53
CA THR A 302 7.23 20.38 15.28
C THR A 302 6.53 21.40 14.37
N THR A 303 7.25 21.92 13.38
CA THR A 303 6.69 22.85 12.39
C THR A 303 7.12 22.51 10.96
N LEU A 304 6.22 22.69 10.01
CA LEU A 304 6.49 22.66 8.56
C LEU A 304 6.33 24.07 7.97
N GLY A 305 7.26 24.44 7.09
CA GLY A 305 7.34 25.82 6.57
C GLY A 305 7.72 26.83 7.66
N GLY A 306 7.82 28.10 7.27
CA GLY A 306 8.26 29.20 8.12
C GLY A 306 9.77 29.24 8.35
N MET A 307 10.27 30.38 8.81
CA MET A 307 11.63 30.55 9.30
C MET A 307 11.71 30.19 10.79
N GLY A 308 12.87 29.72 11.24
CA GLY A 308 13.05 29.23 12.61
C GLY A 308 12.26 27.95 12.90
N ALA A 309 12.00 27.14 11.86
CA ALA A 309 11.21 25.92 11.98
C ALA A 309 11.87 24.91 12.94
N ILE A 310 11.04 24.27 13.77
CA ILE A 310 11.40 23.12 14.59
C ILE A 310 11.23 21.88 13.70
N ILE A 311 12.29 21.48 13.00
CA ILE A 311 12.25 20.47 11.91
C ILE A 311 11.97 19.04 12.44
N ASN A 312 12.34 18.77 13.68
CA ASN A 312 12.00 17.53 14.38
C ASN A 312 11.13 17.85 15.57
N PHE A 313 10.34 16.89 16.03
CA PHE A 313 9.63 17.00 17.30
C PHE A 313 10.57 17.43 18.43
N SER A 314 10.19 18.48 19.17
CA SER A 314 10.92 18.98 20.33
C SER A 314 11.07 17.90 21.40
N ASN A 315 11.95 18.11 22.37
CA ASN A 315 11.98 17.23 23.54
C ASN A 315 10.58 17.23 24.22
N PRO A 316 10.06 16.05 24.62
CA PRO A 316 8.80 15.98 25.34
C PRO A 316 8.84 16.71 26.67
N GLU A 317 7.97 17.68 26.86
CA GLU A 317 7.85 18.47 28.09
C GLU A 317 6.46 18.30 28.70
N LYS A 318 6.35 18.47 30.02
CA LYS A 318 5.04 18.45 30.69
C LYS A 318 4.18 19.59 30.15
N VAL A 319 2.91 19.32 29.86
CA VAL A 319 1.97 20.34 29.35
C VAL A 319 1.80 21.51 30.31
N SER A 320 1.98 21.29 31.61
CA SER A 320 1.94 22.34 32.62
C SER A 320 3.13 23.30 32.57
N SER A 321 4.27 22.91 31.98
CA SER A 321 5.51 23.70 31.96
C SER A 321 6.00 24.08 30.55
N ILE A 322 5.52 23.41 29.51
CA ILE A 322 5.93 23.69 28.13
C ILE A 322 5.63 25.14 27.75
N ASN A 323 6.58 25.80 27.09
CA ASN A 323 6.46 27.20 26.66
C ASN A 323 7.24 27.43 25.35
N ILE A 324 6.62 27.08 24.23
CA ILE A 324 7.20 27.22 22.89
C ILE A 324 6.59 28.45 22.21
N ASN A 325 7.42 29.47 21.98
CA ASN A 325 7.03 30.68 21.25
C ASN A 325 7.17 30.46 19.74
N LEU A 326 6.06 30.58 19.01
CA LEU A 326 6.00 30.45 17.56
C LEU A 326 5.58 31.76 16.86
N THR A 327 5.62 32.91 17.53
CA THR A 327 5.24 34.22 16.96
C THR A 327 6.09 34.58 15.74
N ASN A 328 7.41 34.40 15.82
CA ASN A 328 8.32 34.69 14.72
C ASN A 328 8.13 33.72 13.55
N TRP A 329 7.93 32.44 13.85
CA TRP A 329 7.59 31.42 12.87
C TRP A 329 6.31 31.80 12.12
N LEU A 330 5.23 32.13 12.83
CA LEU A 330 3.95 32.52 12.25
C LEU A 330 4.09 33.78 11.38
N SER A 331 4.82 34.78 11.85
CA SER A 331 5.04 36.04 11.13
C SER A 331 5.83 35.84 9.83
N SER A 332 6.74 34.86 9.80
CA SER A 332 7.54 34.55 8.62
C SER A 332 6.72 33.96 7.46
N LEU A 333 5.52 33.44 7.72
CA LEU A 333 4.64 32.83 6.72
C LEU A 333 3.97 33.87 5.81
N ASN A 334 4.09 35.16 6.11
CA ASN A 334 3.70 36.23 5.18
C ASN A 334 4.55 36.20 3.89
N ASN A 335 5.76 35.64 3.95
CA ASN A 335 6.59 35.40 2.77
C ASN A 335 6.31 34.00 2.20
N LYS A 336 5.75 33.94 0.99
CA LYS A 336 5.40 32.69 0.30
C LYS A 336 6.59 31.78 0.02
N ASN A 337 7.81 32.31 -0.02
CA ASN A 337 9.03 31.52 -0.16
C ASN A 337 9.32 30.64 1.06
N ASN A 338 8.68 30.93 2.19
CA ASN A 338 8.80 30.14 3.41
C ASN A 338 7.71 29.07 3.53
N HIS A 339 6.85 28.89 2.54
CA HIS A 339 5.78 27.89 2.62
C HIS A 339 6.29 26.47 2.38
N SER A 340 5.52 25.48 2.85
CA SER A 340 5.70 24.06 2.59
C SER A 340 4.35 23.44 2.25
N ILE A 341 4.35 22.21 1.72
CA ILE A 341 3.15 21.37 1.76
C ILE A 341 2.85 21.06 3.23
N ILE A 342 1.59 21.20 3.65
CA ILE A 342 1.19 21.12 5.06
C ILE A 342 0.02 20.19 5.33
N GLU A 343 -0.82 19.93 4.32
CA GLU A 343 -2.01 19.10 4.47
C GLU A 343 -2.45 18.52 3.13
N PHE A 344 -3.16 17.40 3.16
CA PHE A 344 -3.84 16.85 1.98
C PHE A 344 -5.33 17.13 2.06
N SER A 345 -5.93 17.50 0.94
CA SER A 345 -7.38 17.64 0.82
C SER A 345 -8.06 16.27 0.83
N ASP A 346 -9.38 16.27 1.04
CA ASP A 346 -10.20 15.08 0.83
C ASP A 346 -9.99 14.55 -0.59
N ASP A 347 -9.91 13.22 -0.73
CA ASP A 347 -9.54 12.51 -1.97
C ASP A 347 -8.17 12.93 -2.58
N GLY A 348 -7.32 13.67 -1.84
CA GLY A 348 -6.06 14.19 -2.35
C GLY A 348 -4.91 13.19 -2.49
N LEU A 349 -5.05 12.00 -1.90
CA LEU A 349 -4.12 10.88 -2.01
C LEU A 349 -4.75 9.76 -2.81
N PHE A 350 -4.22 9.49 -3.99
CA PHE A 350 -4.68 8.39 -4.84
C PHE A 350 -3.94 7.10 -4.49
N PRO A 351 -4.60 5.94 -4.33
CA PRO A 351 -3.92 4.65 -4.26
C PRO A 351 -3.00 4.47 -5.47
N ILE A 352 -1.74 4.10 -5.24
CA ILE A 352 -0.78 3.94 -6.34
C ILE A 352 -1.15 2.76 -7.26
N THR A 353 -1.99 1.83 -6.77
CA THR A 353 -2.56 0.73 -7.53
C THR A 353 -3.44 1.17 -8.70
N GLU A 354 -3.99 2.39 -8.68
CA GLU A 354 -4.70 2.97 -9.83
C GLU A 354 -3.80 3.13 -11.06
N PHE A 355 -2.48 3.20 -10.86
CA PHE A 355 -1.47 3.40 -11.91
C PHE A 355 -0.71 2.12 -12.27
N ILE A 356 -1.17 0.96 -11.77
CA ILE A 356 -0.58 -0.35 -12.04
C ILE A 356 -1.64 -1.18 -12.76
N LYS A 357 -1.26 -1.92 -13.82
CA LYS A 357 -2.22 -2.76 -14.55
C LYS A 357 -2.30 -4.16 -13.95
N GLU A 358 -1.16 -4.69 -13.51
CA GLU A 358 -0.97 -6.07 -13.07
C GLU A 358 -1.50 -6.29 -11.66
N ASP A 359 -2.36 -7.28 -11.50
CA ASP A 359 -3.09 -7.55 -10.26
C ASP A 359 -2.19 -8.13 -9.17
N ASN A 360 -1.17 -8.92 -9.54
CA ASN A 360 -0.19 -9.40 -8.56
C ASN A 360 0.64 -8.25 -7.95
N LEU A 361 0.99 -7.25 -8.76
CA LEU A 361 1.72 -6.08 -8.27
C LEU A 361 0.81 -5.14 -7.45
N LYS A 362 -0.45 -4.95 -7.86
CA LYS A 362 -1.44 -4.24 -7.04
C LYS A 362 -1.64 -4.91 -5.68
N TYR A 363 -1.84 -6.23 -5.68
CA TYR A 363 -2.01 -7.03 -4.48
C TYR A 363 -0.82 -6.85 -3.52
N ALA A 364 0.41 -6.86 -4.04
CA ALA A 364 1.59 -6.62 -3.23
C ALA A 364 1.61 -5.22 -2.59
N VAL A 365 1.21 -4.18 -3.34
CA VAL A 365 1.08 -2.82 -2.79
C VAL A 365 -0.03 -2.74 -1.73
N GLU A 366 -1.19 -3.37 -1.96
CA GLU A 366 -2.30 -3.41 -1.01
C GLU A 366 -1.92 -4.13 0.29
N LYS A 367 -1.12 -5.20 0.21
CA LYS A 367 -0.50 -5.81 1.38
C LYS A 367 0.38 -4.82 2.13
N GLY A 368 1.17 -4.01 1.42
CA GLY A 368 2.00 -2.97 2.04
C GLY A 368 1.16 -1.91 2.76
N ILE A 369 0.07 -1.45 2.14
CA ILE A 369 -0.87 -0.46 2.72
C ILE A 369 -1.54 -1.01 3.99
N SER A 370 -1.93 -2.28 3.97
CA SER A 370 -2.47 -3.00 5.13
C SER A 370 -1.39 -3.49 6.12
N SER A 371 -0.12 -3.11 5.90
CA SER A 371 1.02 -3.46 6.76
C SER A 371 1.28 -4.97 6.91
N ARG A 372 0.96 -5.73 5.87
CA ARG A 372 1.27 -7.15 5.75
C ARG A 372 2.66 -7.34 5.14
N TYR A 373 3.24 -8.52 5.35
CA TYR A 373 4.58 -8.83 4.85
C TYR A 373 4.63 -8.86 3.32
N LEU A 374 5.74 -8.34 2.79
CA LEU A 374 6.04 -8.24 1.37
C LEU A 374 7.19 -9.14 1.00
N VAL A 375 7.15 -9.67 -0.22
CA VAL A 375 8.25 -10.44 -0.77
C VAL A 375 9.47 -9.53 -0.90
N SER A 376 10.57 -9.93 -0.24
CA SER A 376 11.80 -9.14 -0.11
C SER A 376 12.94 -9.63 -0.98
N LYS A 377 12.76 -10.76 -1.69
CA LYS A 377 13.75 -11.33 -2.60
C LYS A 377 13.04 -11.95 -3.79
N PHE A 378 13.58 -11.73 -4.98
CA PHE A 378 13.18 -12.53 -6.13
C PHE A 378 13.70 -13.95 -6.00
N ARG A 379 12.91 -14.89 -6.52
CA ARG A 379 13.30 -16.31 -6.61
C ARG A 379 13.28 -16.77 -8.04
N GLU A 380 14.03 -17.83 -8.32
CA GLU A 380 13.87 -18.57 -9.57
C GLU A 380 12.41 -19.02 -9.71
N PRO A 381 11.74 -18.76 -10.85
CA PRO A 381 10.45 -19.32 -11.11
C PRO A 381 10.50 -20.84 -11.19
N VAL A 382 9.50 -21.51 -10.61
CA VAL A 382 9.43 -22.98 -10.56
C VAL A 382 8.06 -23.44 -11.02
N LEU A 383 8.04 -24.52 -11.80
CA LEU A 383 6.81 -25.25 -12.09
C LEU A 383 6.61 -26.30 -11.00
N VAL A 384 5.46 -26.31 -10.35
CA VAL A 384 5.17 -27.24 -9.25
C VAL A 384 4.04 -28.16 -9.66
N TYR A 385 4.24 -29.46 -9.45
CA TYR A 385 3.22 -30.49 -9.48
C TYR A 385 2.87 -30.90 -8.05
N ALA A 386 1.57 -31.09 -7.79
CA ALA A 386 1.09 -31.64 -6.54
C ALA A 386 -0.12 -32.55 -6.79
N TYR A 387 -0.09 -33.74 -6.23
CA TYR A 387 -1.21 -34.64 -6.13
C TYR A 387 -1.83 -34.57 -4.73
N GLU A 388 -3.13 -34.35 -4.67
CA GLU A 388 -3.94 -34.31 -3.46
C GLU A 388 -4.72 -35.62 -3.30
N LYS A 389 -4.40 -36.37 -2.25
CA LYS A 389 -4.98 -37.70 -1.99
C LYS A 389 -6.44 -37.64 -1.59
N ASP A 390 -6.81 -36.63 -0.81
CA ASP A 390 -8.16 -36.53 -0.22
C ASP A 390 -9.24 -36.31 -1.28
N THR A 391 -8.91 -35.57 -2.33
CA THR A 391 -9.83 -35.23 -3.43
C THR A 391 -9.51 -36.01 -4.70
N ASN A 392 -8.46 -36.83 -4.69
CA ASN A 392 -7.92 -37.51 -5.87
C ASN A 392 -7.70 -36.53 -7.04
N CYS A 393 -7.14 -35.34 -6.76
CA CYS A 393 -6.91 -34.31 -7.77
C CYS A 393 -5.41 -34.05 -7.97
N GLU A 394 -5.02 -33.75 -9.20
CA GLU A 394 -3.68 -33.28 -9.54
C GLU A 394 -3.71 -31.80 -9.95
N LEU A 395 -2.66 -31.09 -9.55
CA LEU A 395 -2.49 -29.66 -9.73
C LEU A 395 -1.11 -29.38 -10.35
N ILE A 396 -1.06 -28.48 -11.33
CA ILE A 396 0.19 -27.85 -11.78
C ILE A 396 0.04 -26.34 -11.69
N PHE A 397 1.00 -25.69 -11.05
CA PHE A 397 1.04 -24.24 -10.93
C PHE A 397 2.44 -23.67 -11.16
N LEU A 398 2.49 -22.44 -11.67
CA LEU A 398 3.70 -21.66 -11.83
C LEU A 398 3.90 -20.78 -10.59
N VAL A 399 5.05 -20.92 -9.94
CA VAL A 399 5.51 -19.95 -8.94
C VAL A 399 6.34 -18.88 -9.65
N THR A 400 5.91 -17.62 -9.61
CA THR A 400 6.61 -16.49 -10.27
C THR A 400 7.82 -16.04 -9.46
N ARG A 401 8.66 -15.17 -10.06
CA ARG A 401 9.76 -14.53 -9.32
C ARG A 401 9.28 -13.66 -8.14
N TYR A 402 8.02 -13.24 -8.17
CA TYR A 402 7.34 -12.47 -7.11
C TYR A 402 6.68 -13.37 -6.03
N GLU A 403 6.91 -14.68 -6.07
CA GLU A 403 6.25 -15.69 -5.22
C GLU A 403 4.72 -15.77 -5.40
N ASP A 404 4.19 -15.32 -6.53
CA ASP A 404 2.80 -15.57 -6.92
C ASP A 404 2.64 -17.04 -7.32
N ALA A 405 1.47 -17.64 -7.09
CA ALA A 405 1.17 -19.00 -7.51
C ALA A 405 0.01 -19.00 -8.50
N VAL A 406 0.31 -19.31 -9.77
CA VAL A 406 -0.67 -19.30 -10.86
C VAL A 406 -1.01 -20.73 -11.26
N ILE A 407 -2.25 -21.15 -10.99
CA ILE A 407 -2.75 -22.47 -11.36
C ILE A 407 -2.83 -22.58 -12.89
N LEU A 408 -2.11 -23.55 -13.46
CA LEU A 408 -2.10 -23.83 -14.89
C LEU A 408 -3.03 -24.99 -15.24
N HIS A 409 -3.09 -25.99 -14.35
CA HIS A 409 -3.88 -27.20 -14.51
C HIS A 409 -4.41 -27.67 -13.15
N TYR A 410 -5.68 -28.09 -13.11
CA TYR A 410 -6.28 -28.76 -11.97
C TYR A 410 -7.29 -29.77 -12.51
N SER A 411 -7.12 -31.06 -12.24
CA SER A 411 -8.11 -32.06 -12.65
C SER A 411 -8.08 -33.29 -11.75
N GLU A 412 -9.12 -34.12 -11.85
CA GLU A 412 -9.10 -35.43 -11.21
C GLU A 412 -7.94 -36.27 -11.76
N TYR A 413 -7.17 -36.87 -10.85
CA TYR A 413 -6.09 -37.77 -11.20
C TYR A 413 -6.65 -39.01 -11.89
N LYS A 414 -6.01 -39.40 -13.00
CA LYS A 414 -6.42 -40.55 -13.83
C LYS A 414 -5.46 -41.71 -13.70
N ASP A 415 -4.24 -41.50 -14.19
CA ASP A 415 -3.17 -42.48 -14.19
C ASP A 415 -1.82 -41.78 -14.47
N GLU A 416 -0.73 -42.52 -14.24
CA GLU A 416 0.64 -42.01 -14.42
C GLU A 416 0.94 -41.56 -15.86
N ASN A 417 0.35 -42.19 -16.87
CA ASN A 417 0.58 -41.83 -18.27
C ASN A 417 -0.08 -40.48 -18.59
N TYR A 418 -1.29 -40.25 -18.09
CA TYR A 418 -1.99 -38.98 -18.22
C TYR A 418 -1.20 -37.86 -17.54
N THR A 419 -0.77 -38.07 -16.28
CA THR A 419 0.06 -37.11 -15.54
C THR A 419 1.37 -36.81 -16.27
N ALA A 420 2.07 -37.83 -16.77
CA ALA A 420 3.30 -37.65 -17.54
C ALA A 420 3.08 -36.83 -18.82
N ASN A 421 1.96 -37.02 -19.52
CA ASN A 421 1.61 -36.26 -20.71
C ASN A 421 1.33 -34.79 -20.41
N ILE A 422 0.61 -34.51 -19.32
CA ILE A 422 0.33 -33.14 -18.87
C ILE A 422 1.60 -32.44 -18.36
N LEU A 423 2.45 -33.12 -17.59
CA LEU A 423 3.76 -32.60 -17.19
C LEU A 423 4.62 -32.27 -18.42
N LYS A 424 4.68 -33.17 -19.41
CA LYS A 424 5.40 -32.93 -20.67
C LYS A 424 4.84 -31.73 -21.43
N LYS A 425 3.52 -31.53 -21.44
CA LYS A 425 2.85 -30.36 -22.04
C LYS A 425 3.39 -29.05 -21.46
N TYR A 426 3.42 -28.90 -20.13
CA TYR A 426 3.89 -27.66 -19.50
C TYR A 426 5.42 -27.50 -19.50
N THR A 427 6.17 -28.57 -19.22
CA THR A 427 7.64 -28.54 -19.20
C THR A 427 8.29 -28.39 -20.59
N SER A 428 7.53 -28.59 -21.67
CA SER A 428 7.96 -28.25 -23.04
C SER A 428 7.90 -26.75 -23.34
N LYS A 429 6.99 -26.03 -22.66
CA LYS A 429 6.81 -24.57 -22.79
C LYS A 429 7.71 -23.82 -21.82
N TYR A 430 7.60 -24.17 -20.54
CA TYR A 430 8.41 -23.62 -19.46
C TYR A 430 9.61 -24.53 -19.26
N LYS A 431 10.78 -24.09 -19.73
CA LYS A 431 12.02 -24.86 -19.58
C LYS A 431 12.76 -24.51 -18.28
N ILE A 432 11.99 -24.27 -17.22
CA ILE A 432 12.46 -23.99 -15.86
C ILE A 432 12.47 -25.26 -15.01
N ARG A 433 13.03 -25.15 -13.80
CA ARG A 433 12.99 -26.21 -12.81
C ARG A 433 11.54 -26.63 -12.51
N THR A 434 11.32 -27.95 -12.43
CA THR A 434 10.02 -28.55 -12.12
C THR A 434 10.16 -29.47 -10.91
N GLU A 435 9.25 -29.32 -9.94
CA GLU A 435 9.27 -30.06 -8.69
C GLU A 435 7.93 -30.76 -8.43
N ASP A 436 7.98 -31.98 -7.91
CA ASP A 436 6.86 -32.66 -7.28
C ASP A 436 6.86 -32.32 -5.79
N ARG A 437 5.75 -31.76 -5.33
CA ARG A 437 5.50 -31.40 -3.94
C ARG A 437 4.29 -32.12 -3.35
N SER A 438 3.84 -33.21 -3.95
CA SER A 438 2.69 -34.00 -3.49
C SER A 438 2.83 -34.43 -2.03
N GLY A 439 4.03 -34.85 -1.62
CA GLY A 439 4.28 -35.28 -0.23
C GLY A 439 4.06 -34.15 0.79
N TRP A 440 4.54 -32.94 0.48
CA TRP A 440 4.33 -31.76 1.31
C TRP A 440 2.88 -31.25 1.24
N TRP A 441 2.30 -31.23 0.04
CA TRP A 441 0.91 -30.80 -0.17
C TRP A 441 -0.04 -31.61 0.71
N ASN A 442 0.08 -32.94 0.68
CA ASN A 442 -0.78 -33.80 1.50
C ASN A 442 -0.51 -33.71 3.01
N SER A 443 0.67 -33.26 3.45
CA SER A 443 0.97 -33.15 4.89
C SER A 443 0.60 -31.81 5.48
N GLU A 444 0.67 -30.73 4.69
CA GLU A 444 0.50 -29.37 5.20
C GLU A 444 -0.76 -28.66 4.67
N ASN A 445 -1.49 -29.20 3.67
CA ASN A 445 -2.61 -28.47 3.05
C ASN A 445 -3.69 -28.10 4.09
N PRO A 446 -3.86 -26.80 4.40
CA PRO A 446 -4.85 -26.37 5.39
C PRO A 446 -6.28 -26.45 4.87
N VAL A 447 -6.48 -26.51 3.54
CA VAL A 447 -7.79 -26.52 2.89
C VAL A 447 -7.81 -27.49 1.70
N PRO A 448 -7.95 -28.80 1.93
CA PRO A 448 -8.14 -29.78 0.86
C PRO A 448 -9.35 -29.45 -0.03
N GLY A 449 -9.20 -29.62 -1.34
CA GLY A 449 -10.25 -29.33 -2.34
C GLY A 449 -10.42 -27.88 -2.75
N ASP A 450 -9.69 -26.94 -2.15
CA ASP A 450 -9.60 -25.56 -2.61
C ASP A 450 -8.14 -25.17 -2.85
N PRO A 451 -7.60 -25.42 -4.06
CA PRO A 451 -6.20 -25.14 -4.35
C PRO A 451 -5.88 -23.64 -4.29
N SER A 452 -6.84 -22.75 -4.56
CA SER A 452 -6.63 -21.29 -4.48
C SER A 452 -6.37 -20.86 -3.04
N LEU A 453 -7.22 -21.32 -2.13
CA LEU A 453 -7.13 -20.96 -0.71
C LEU A 453 -5.92 -21.64 -0.06
N ALA A 454 -5.64 -22.90 -0.42
CA ALA A 454 -4.44 -23.61 -0.01
C ALA A 454 -3.16 -22.84 -0.43
N LEU A 455 -3.03 -22.50 -1.71
CA LEU A 455 -1.88 -21.73 -2.20
C LEU A 455 -1.77 -20.36 -1.53
N SER A 456 -2.88 -19.68 -1.29
CA SER A 456 -2.90 -18.38 -0.61
C SER A 456 -2.41 -18.44 0.83
N ALA A 457 -2.54 -19.60 1.50
CA ALA A 457 -1.98 -19.81 2.83
C ALA A 457 -0.44 -19.91 2.78
N PHE A 458 0.09 -20.62 1.77
CA PHE A 458 1.50 -20.97 1.65
C PHE A 458 2.37 -19.93 0.93
N HIS A 459 1.81 -19.22 -0.03
CA HIS A 459 2.52 -18.25 -0.85
C HIS A 459 2.28 -16.82 -0.35
N LEU A 460 3.34 -16.02 -0.37
CA LEU A 460 3.26 -14.62 0.03
C LEU A 460 2.75 -13.73 -1.09
N GLY A 461 2.99 -14.13 -2.35
CA GLY A 461 2.53 -13.44 -3.55
C GLY A 461 1.04 -13.64 -3.81
N TYR A 462 0.60 -13.16 -4.96
CA TYR A 462 -0.79 -13.24 -5.40
C TYR A 462 -1.15 -14.64 -5.88
N VAL A 463 -2.36 -15.09 -5.57
CA VAL A 463 -2.95 -16.30 -6.14
C VAL A 463 -4.20 -15.84 -6.89
N PRO A 464 -4.20 -15.87 -8.24
CA PRO A 464 -5.38 -15.50 -8.99
C PRO A 464 -6.59 -16.33 -8.60
N ASP A 465 -7.76 -15.70 -8.54
CA ASP A 465 -9.02 -16.40 -8.28
C ASP A 465 -9.20 -17.53 -9.29
N PHE A 466 -9.49 -18.72 -8.78
CA PHE A 466 -9.73 -19.91 -9.57
C PHE A 466 -11.06 -20.54 -9.19
N ASN A 467 -11.90 -20.77 -10.20
CA ASN A 467 -13.19 -21.45 -10.05
C ASN A 467 -13.08 -22.89 -10.59
N PRO A 468 -13.13 -23.92 -9.74
CA PRO A 468 -13.00 -25.31 -10.15
C PRO A 468 -14.19 -25.82 -10.99
N GLU A 469 -15.35 -25.14 -10.94
CA GLU A 469 -16.54 -25.51 -11.74
C GLU A 469 -16.43 -25.09 -13.22
N ILE A 470 -15.53 -24.16 -13.54
CA ILE A 470 -15.21 -23.79 -14.92
C ILE A 470 -14.20 -24.82 -15.44
N ASN A 471 -14.63 -25.67 -16.37
CA ASN A 471 -13.87 -26.81 -16.89
C ASN A 471 -12.34 -26.51 -17.01
N PRO A 472 -11.52 -27.04 -16.09
CA PRO A 472 -10.16 -26.58 -15.82
C PRO A 472 -9.11 -27.12 -16.80
N LEU A 473 -9.54 -27.72 -17.92
CA LEU A 473 -8.64 -28.38 -18.86
C LEU A 473 -7.61 -27.46 -19.53
N ASP A 474 -7.77 -26.13 -19.47
CA ASP A 474 -6.76 -25.14 -19.90
C ASP A 474 -7.06 -23.75 -19.30
N LEU A 475 -6.72 -23.56 -18.02
CA LEU A 475 -6.96 -22.28 -17.32
C LEU A 475 -6.00 -21.20 -17.82
N VAL A 476 -4.70 -21.52 -17.91
CA VAL A 476 -3.64 -20.59 -18.28
C VAL A 476 -2.55 -21.33 -19.08
N GLY A 477 -2.38 -21.00 -20.36
CA GLY A 477 -1.14 -21.30 -21.09
C GLY A 477 -1.21 -22.24 -22.30
N ASP A 478 -2.38 -22.74 -22.71
CA ASP A 478 -2.45 -23.62 -23.89
C ASP A 478 -2.75 -22.91 -25.20
N LYS A 479 -3.71 -21.99 -25.18
CA LYS A 479 -4.04 -21.13 -26.32
C LYS A 479 -3.81 -19.70 -25.90
N MET A 480 -2.57 -19.26 -26.00
CA MET A 480 -2.16 -17.88 -25.75
C MET A 480 -1.85 -17.17 -27.08
N LYS A 481 -2.19 -15.89 -27.17
CA LYS A 481 -1.72 -15.01 -28.24
C LYS A 481 -1.00 -13.81 -27.66
N LYS A 482 -0.02 -13.27 -28.40
CA LYS A 482 0.67 -12.04 -28.00
C LYS A 482 -0.19 -10.83 -28.32
N PHE A 483 -0.30 -9.90 -27.39
CA PHE A 483 -0.76 -8.54 -27.64
C PHE A 483 0.35 -7.59 -27.18
N ILE A 484 0.82 -6.70 -28.06
CA ILE A 484 1.94 -5.81 -27.74
C ILE A 484 1.40 -4.38 -27.64
N ARG A 485 1.65 -3.74 -26.50
CA ARG A 485 1.18 -2.38 -26.22
C ARG A 485 2.20 -1.67 -25.35
N ASN A 486 2.63 -0.46 -25.76
CA ASN A 486 3.58 0.37 -25.02
C ASN A 486 4.85 -0.38 -24.59
N ASN A 487 5.44 -1.18 -25.49
CA ASN A 487 6.60 -2.05 -25.25
C ASN A 487 6.40 -3.17 -24.23
N VAL A 488 5.17 -3.40 -23.76
CA VAL A 488 4.81 -4.57 -22.94
C VAL A 488 4.22 -5.64 -23.84
N THR A 489 4.69 -6.88 -23.66
CA THR A 489 4.08 -8.05 -24.30
C THR A 489 3.12 -8.71 -23.34
N TYR A 490 1.84 -8.76 -23.70
CA TYR A 490 0.82 -9.49 -22.99
C TYR A 490 0.58 -10.85 -23.64
N LEU A 491 0.58 -11.92 -22.85
CA LEU A 491 0.17 -13.26 -23.30
C LEU A 491 -1.28 -13.45 -22.91
N ILE A 492 -2.18 -13.40 -23.90
CA ILE A 492 -3.62 -13.35 -23.70
C ILE A 492 -4.22 -14.74 -23.84
N SER A 493 -4.90 -15.22 -22.80
CA SER A 493 -5.69 -16.45 -22.88
C SER A 493 -6.79 -16.33 -23.93
N GLN A 494 -6.87 -17.31 -24.82
CA GLN A 494 -7.93 -17.44 -25.82
C GLN A 494 -9.11 -18.27 -25.31
N ASN A 495 -9.07 -18.73 -24.05
CA ASN A 495 -10.19 -19.40 -23.42
C ASN A 495 -11.27 -18.35 -23.10
N SER A 496 -12.44 -18.43 -23.72
CA SER A 496 -13.52 -17.46 -23.51
C SER A 496 -14.07 -17.48 -22.08
N ALA A 497 -13.90 -18.59 -21.36
CA ALA A 497 -14.30 -18.72 -19.96
C ALA A 497 -13.26 -18.13 -19.00
N VAL A 498 -12.03 -17.84 -19.46
CA VAL A 498 -10.94 -17.35 -18.61
C VAL A 498 -10.34 -16.07 -19.17
N LYS A 499 -10.64 -14.95 -18.51
CA LYS A 499 -10.04 -13.64 -18.80
C LYS A 499 -8.72 -13.49 -18.02
N PHE A 500 -7.69 -14.18 -18.47
CA PHE A 500 -6.36 -14.15 -17.86
C PHE A 500 -5.26 -13.75 -18.86
N ALA A 501 -4.27 -13.01 -18.38
CA ALA A 501 -3.08 -12.68 -19.15
C ALA A 501 -1.80 -12.65 -18.30
N PHE A 502 -0.67 -12.95 -18.93
CA PHE A 502 0.65 -12.59 -18.39
C PHE A 502 1.13 -11.29 -19.01
N SER A 503 1.87 -10.47 -18.28
CA SER A 503 2.58 -9.30 -18.85
C SER A 503 4.09 -9.47 -18.73
N ILE A 504 4.79 -9.12 -19.81
CA ILE A 504 6.25 -9.19 -19.94
C ILE A 504 6.76 -7.80 -20.33
N HIS A 505 7.47 -7.16 -19.42
CA HIS A 505 7.91 -5.76 -19.53
C HIS A 505 9.29 -5.59 -20.13
N ASP A 506 10.08 -6.66 -20.17
CA ASP A 506 11.42 -6.64 -20.74
C ASP A 506 11.78 -8.03 -21.31
N ASP A 507 12.66 -8.03 -22.29
CA ASP A 507 13.07 -9.22 -23.05
C ASP A 507 13.76 -10.28 -22.17
N TYR A 508 14.52 -9.86 -21.14
CA TYR A 508 15.22 -10.83 -20.26
C TYR A 508 14.25 -11.73 -19.48
N ILE A 509 13.00 -11.29 -19.27
CA ILE A 509 11.95 -12.08 -18.60
C ILE A 509 11.64 -13.36 -19.38
N LEU A 510 11.76 -13.31 -20.70
CA LEU A 510 11.61 -14.50 -21.55
C LEU A 510 12.64 -15.58 -21.19
N ASP A 511 13.84 -15.17 -20.75
CA ASP A 511 14.89 -16.09 -20.30
C ASP A 511 14.67 -16.49 -18.85
N THR A 512 14.27 -15.59 -17.96
CA THR A 512 13.92 -15.90 -16.55
C THR A 512 12.98 -17.10 -16.46
N TYR A 513 11.93 -17.09 -17.30
CA TYR A 513 10.93 -18.18 -17.38
C TYR A 513 11.25 -19.22 -18.46
N ALA A 514 12.36 -19.08 -19.19
CA ALA A 514 12.80 -19.99 -20.24
C ALA A 514 11.71 -20.28 -21.30
N ILE A 515 10.97 -19.24 -21.68
CA ILE A 515 9.81 -19.27 -22.58
C ILE A 515 10.05 -18.56 -23.91
N ARG A 516 11.27 -18.04 -24.17
CA ARG A 516 11.61 -17.31 -25.40
C ARG A 516 11.22 -18.06 -26.68
N GLY A 517 11.57 -19.34 -26.77
CA GLY A 517 11.22 -20.17 -27.93
C GLY A 517 9.72 -20.36 -28.12
N TRP A 518 8.96 -20.45 -27.04
CA TRP A 518 7.50 -20.54 -27.07
C TRP A 518 6.87 -19.23 -27.55
N ILE A 519 7.36 -18.09 -27.06
CA ILE A 519 6.81 -16.76 -27.36
C ILE A 519 7.18 -16.29 -28.76
N ASN A 520 8.39 -16.57 -29.25
CA ASN A 520 8.82 -16.16 -30.60
C ASN A 520 7.90 -16.74 -31.69
N ASN A 521 7.43 -17.97 -31.51
CA ASN A 521 6.54 -18.66 -32.46
C ASN A 521 5.04 -18.40 -32.21
N MET A 522 4.70 -17.61 -31.18
CA MET A 522 3.31 -17.35 -30.81
C MET A 522 2.66 -16.32 -31.76
N PRO A 523 1.42 -16.55 -32.23
CA PRO A 523 0.70 -15.58 -33.05
C PRO A 523 0.29 -14.34 -32.25
N THR A 524 0.10 -13.22 -32.96
CA THR A 524 -0.32 -11.94 -32.39
C THR A 524 -1.83 -11.77 -32.48
N THR A 525 -2.43 -11.07 -31.53
CA THR A 525 -3.83 -10.64 -31.51
C THR A 525 -3.92 -9.12 -31.31
N GLN A 526 -5.08 -8.54 -31.61
CA GLN A 526 -5.39 -7.14 -31.36
C GLN A 526 -6.44 -7.04 -30.25
N LEU A 527 -6.24 -6.08 -29.35
CA LEU A 527 -7.14 -5.72 -28.25
C LEU A 527 -7.06 -4.20 -28.04
N THR A 528 -8.14 -3.64 -27.52
CA THR A 528 -8.14 -2.28 -26.96
C THR A 528 -7.71 -2.30 -25.50
N ASP A 529 -7.23 -1.16 -24.99
CA ASP A 529 -6.84 -1.04 -23.58
C ASP A 529 -8.02 -1.39 -22.64
N ARG A 530 -9.25 -1.00 -23.03
CA ARG A 530 -10.51 -1.33 -22.33
C ARG A 530 -10.86 -2.81 -22.33
N GLU A 531 -10.50 -3.54 -23.37
CA GLU A 531 -10.71 -4.99 -23.41
C GLU A 531 -9.68 -5.69 -22.53
N LEU A 532 -8.43 -5.20 -22.53
CA LEU A 532 -7.37 -5.70 -21.68
C LEU A 532 -7.68 -5.48 -20.19
N ASP A 533 -8.33 -4.37 -19.81
CA ASP A 533 -8.74 -4.10 -18.41
C ASP A 533 -9.72 -5.13 -17.82
N LYS A 534 -10.32 -5.98 -18.66
CA LYS A 534 -11.22 -7.07 -18.21
C LYS A 534 -10.47 -8.35 -17.86
N TYR A 535 -9.16 -8.41 -18.10
CA TYR A 535 -8.33 -9.56 -17.80
C TYR A 535 -7.70 -9.42 -16.42
N THR A 536 -7.60 -10.52 -15.69
CA THR A 536 -6.64 -10.65 -14.59
C THR A 536 -5.25 -10.73 -15.21
N ILE A 537 -4.38 -9.80 -14.85
CA ILE A 537 -3.04 -9.68 -15.44
C ILE A 537 -1.99 -9.99 -14.36
N VAL A 538 -1.14 -10.98 -14.62
CA VAL A 538 -0.01 -11.31 -13.74
C VAL A 538 1.30 -10.90 -14.40
N ALA A 539 2.07 -10.05 -13.73
CA ALA A 539 3.43 -9.72 -14.11
C ALA A 539 4.34 -10.94 -13.96
N LEU A 540 5.09 -11.26 -15.01
CA LEU A 540 6.16 -12.25 -14.95
C LEU A 540 7.46 -11.61 -14.47
#